data_AF-A0A830HN78-F1
#
_entry.id   AF-A0A830HN78-F1
#
_cell.length_a   1.000
_cell.length_b   1.000
_cell.length_c   1.000
_cell.angle_alpha   90.00
_cell.angle_beta   90.00
_cell.angle_gamma   90.00
#
_symmetry.space_group_name_H-M   'P 1'
#
loop_
_entity.id
_entity.type
_entity.pdbx_description
1 polymer ?
#
loop_
_entity_poly.entity_id
_entity_poly.type
_entity_poly.pdbx_seq_one_letter_code
_entity_poly.pdbx_strand_id
1 'polypeptide(L)'
;MTEIVKLDKHRRGNRGSHRYSFSPAYQHGSMLHHPAWVQLVDLPTLTPILQRIFDSPDYHCLNAGGDFCLPGTTLYEPLHTDVGDRHAYKADDVLKSHGSFRDPRGKVTLRDLPCPSIACNFFPDDQTTLNGPTRQIRGTQKWCMRSPSLEEEPSWMQYSTACPVKAGSVILRDIRAWHGGTPNLSNKCRAIPAVYFWAPWYRENLGETGPAMPRDVYEDPEITSDYARHLLRYLVAKPGEHIDCSMRSDFGSF
;
A
#
# COMPACT_ATOMS: atom_id res chain seq x y z
N MET A 1 11.88 -6.31 8.98
CA MET A 1 11.59 -5.36 10.09
C MET A 1 12.85 -5.02 10.87
N THR A 2 13.51 -5.98 11.54
CA THR A 2 14.72 -5.73 12.37
C THR A 2 15.81 -4.96 11.64
N GLU A 3 16.12 -5.33 10.40
CA GLU A 3 17.16 -4.66 9.61
C GLU A 3 16.82 -3.19 9.28
N ILE A 4 15.57 -2.91 8.91
CA ILE A 4 15.07 -1.54 8.69
C ILE A 4 15.22 -0.73 9.99
N VAL A 5 14.80 -1.30 11.12
CA VAL A 5 14.84 -0.63 12.42
C VAL A 5 16.28 -0.41 12.91
N LYS A 6 17.25 -1.26 12.55
CA LYS A 6 18.67 -1.04 12.89
C LYS A 6 19.25 0.19 12.19
N LEU A 7 18.79 0.51 10.98
CA LEU A 7 19.25 1.66 10.21
C LEU A 7 18.72 2.99 10.76
N ASP A 8 17.52 3.00 11.37
CA ASP A 8 16.91 4.17 11.99
C ASP A 8 16.98 4.13 13.53
N LYS A 9 18.16 4.46 14.08
CA LYS A 9 18.43 4.45 15.53
C LYS A 9 17.49 5.36 16.34
N HIS A 10 16.96 6.42 15.71
CA HIS A 10 16.12 7.41 16.38
C HIS A 10 14.62 7.15 16.24
N ARG A 11 14.23 6.08 15.54
CA ARG A 11 12.83 5.70 15.35
C ARG A 11 12.00 6.79 14.66
N ARG A 12 12.62 7.56 13.77
CA ARG A 12 11.94 8.60 12.99
C ARG A 12 10.88 8.01 12.07
N GLY A 13 11.13 6.82 11.55
CA GLY A 13 10.23 6.15 10.61
C GLY A 13 10.26 6.79 9.22
N ASN A 14 9.85 6.01 8.21
CA ASN A 14 9.58 6.50 6.85
C ASN A 14 8.08 6.67 6.59
N ARG A 15 7.32 6.81 7.67
CA ARG A 15 5.91 7.20 7.72
C ARG A 15 5.61 8.03 8.98
N GLY A 16 6.63 8.69 9.52
CA GLY A 16 6.58 9.34 10.83
C GLY A 16 6.97 8.42 11.99
N SER A 17 7.09 9.03 13.16
CA SER A 17 7.71 8.42 14.35
C SER A 17 7.18 7.02 14.64
N HIS A 18 8.10 6.05 14.71
CA HIS A 18 7.84 4.63 14.98
C HIS A 18 6.98 3.90 13.92
N ARG A 19 6.70 4.52 12.77
CA ARG A 19 5.94 3.95 11.65
C ARG A 19 6.82 3.75 10.42
N TYR A 20 6.67 2.62 9.78
CA TYR A 20 7.48 2.25 8.61
C TYR A 20 6.63 1.59 7.52
N SER A 21 6.92 1.89 6.27
CA SER A 21 6.60 1.08 5.10
C SER A 21 7.80 0.22 4.72
N PHE A 22 7.54 -1.01 4.28
CA PHE A 22 8.56 -1.91 3.74
C PHE A 22 9.09 -1.42 2.39
N SER A 23 8.20 -1.03 1.47
CA SER A 23 8.57 -0.68 0.10
C SER A 23 9.63 0.43 -0.01
N PRO A 24 9.49 1.61 0.64
CA PRO A 24 10.48 2.68 0.54
C PRO A 24 11.81 2.36 1.24
N ALA A 25 11.90 1.27 2.00
CA ALA A 25 13.15 0.85 2.62
C ALA A 25 14.14 0.23 1.63
N TYR A 26 13.70 -0.12 0.42
CA TYR A 26 14.51 -0.75 -0.63
C TYR A 26 14.67 0.17 -1.84
N GLN A 27 15.77 0.01 -2.59
CA GLN A 27 16.07 0.89 -3.73
C GLN A 27 14.93 0.91 -4.76
N HIS A 28 14.49 -0.27 -5.18
CA HIS A 28 13.44 -0.48 -6.18
C HIS A 28 11.99 -0.28 -5.65
N GLY A 29 11.81 0.08 -4.38
CA GLY A 29 10.49 0.50 -3.87
C GLY A 29 9.45 -0.63 -3.73
N SER A 30 9.87 -1.88 -3.51
CA SER A 30 8.96 -3.03 -3.38
C SER A 30 9.53 -4.13 -2.49
N MET A 31 8.69 -5.11 -2.14
CA MET A 31 9.06 -6.37 -1.50
C MET A 31 8.97 -7.57 -2.45
N LEU A 32 8.75 -7.37 -3.75
CA LEU A 32 8.61 -8.45 -4.73
C LEU A 32 9.90 -9.25 -5.01
N HIS A 33 11.05 -8.83 -4.46
CA HIS A 33 12.25 -9.67 -4.39
C HIS A 33 12.16 -10.75 -3.30
N HIS A 34 11.17 -10.68 -2.40
CA HIS A 34 11.00 -11.61 -1.29
C HIS A 34 9.86 -12.60 -1.59
N PRO A 35 10.11 -13.93 -1.62
CA PRO A 35 9.12 -14.93 -1.99
C PRO A 35 7.80 -14.85 -1.19
N ALA A 36 7.91 -14.58 0.12
CA ALA A 36 6.72 -14.44 0.97
C ALA A 36 5.74 -13.34 0.53
N TRP A 37 6.20 -12.27 -0.14
CA TRP A 37 5.30 -11.25 -0.69
C TRP A 37 4.72 -11.66 -2.04
N VAL A 38 5.50 -12.38 -2.85
CA VAL A 38 5.04 -12.90 -4.14
C VAL A 38 3.91 -13.91 -3.94
N GLN A 39 4.01 -14.76 -2.92
CA GLN A 39 2.96 -15.73 -2.56
C GLN A 39 1.63 -15.07 -2.14
N LEU A 40 1.62 -13.80 -1.77
CA LEU A 40 0.39 -13.05 -1.45
C LEU A 40 -0.33 -12.50 -2.69
N VAL A 41 0.31 -12.52 -3.86
CA VAL A 41 -0.22 -11.96 -5.12
C VAL A 41 -1.34 -12.81 -5.69
N ASP A 42 -1.23 -14.13 -5.56
CA ASP A 42 -2.23 -15.09 -6.05
C ASP A 42 -2.62 -16.06 -4.93
N LEU A 43 -3.72 -15.75 -4.27
CA LEU A 43 -4.29 -16.59 -3.23
C LEU A 43 -5.66 -17.10 -3.70
N PRO A 44 -5.94 -18.42 -3.64
CA PRO A 44 -7.21 -19.00 -4.08
C PRO A 44 -8.45 -18.37 -3.41
N THR A 45 -8.30 -17.84 -2.19
CA THR A 45 -9.37 -17.17 -1.45
C THR A 45 -9.57 -15.70 -1.85
N LEU A 46 -8.55 -15.05 -2.37
CA LEU A 46 -8.57 -13.62 -2.71
C LEU A 46 -8.86 -13.38 -4.19
N THR A 47 -8.28 -14.19 -5.07
CA THR A 47 -8.38 -14.06 -6.53
C THR A 47 -9.84 -13.98 -7.00
N PRO A 48 -10.78 -14.86 -6.61
CA PRO A 48 -12.18 -14.75 -7.03
C PRO A 48 -12.86 -13.46 -6.56
N ILE A 49 -12.48 -12.91 -5.40
CA ILE A 49 -13.04 -11.68 -4.87
C ILE A 49 -12.56 -10.48 -5.70
N LEU A 50 -11.26 -10.41 -5.99
CA LEU A 50 -10.68 -9.34 -6.81
C LEU A 50 -11.24 -9.35 -8.23
N GLN A 51 -11.39 -10.53 -8.84
CA GLN A 51 -12.01 -10.68 -10.15
C GLN A 51 -13.44 -10.12 -10.17
N ARG A 52 -14.21 -10.32 -9.09
CA ARG A 52 -15.57 -9.76 -8.96
C ARG A 52 -15.59 -8.27 -8.69
N ILE A 53 -14.65 -7.75 -7.90
CA ILE A 53 -14.54 -6.30 -7.65
C ILE A 53 -14.20 -5.55 -8.94
N PHE A 54 -13.29 -6.09 -9.75
CA PHE A 54 -12.85 -5.49 -10.99
C PHE A 54 -13.66 -5.89 -12.23
N ASP A 55 -14.59 -6.83 -12.06
CA ASP A 55 -15.36 -7.46 -13.15
C ASP A 55 -14.46 -7.96 -14.30
N SER A 56 -13.27 -8.47 -13.95
CA SER A 56 -12.26 -8.89 -14.92
C SER A 56 -11.15 -9.72 -14.26
N PRO A 57 -10.63 -10.77 -14.93
CA PRO A 57 -9.43 -11.48 -14.51
C PRO A 57 -8.11 -10.76 -14.85
N ASP A 58 -8.15 -9.73 -15.70
CA ASP A 58 -6.97 -9.01 -16.22
C ASP A 58 -6.62 -7.77 -15.39
N TYR A 59 -6.78 -7.85 -14.07
CA TYR A 59 -6.24 -6.84 -13.16
C TYR A 59 -4.71 -7.02 -13.04
N HIS A 60 -4.01 -6.05 -12.45
CA HIS A 60 -2.55 -6.10 -12.36
C HIS A 60 -2.07 -5.85 -10.94
N CYS A 61 -0.96 -6.48 -10.56
CA CYS A 61 -0.25 -6.10 -9.35
C CYS A 61 0.43 -4.74 -9.58
N LEU A 62 0.16 -3.78 -8.70
CA LEU A 62 0.82 -2.48 -8.64
C LEU A 62 2.15 -2.61 -7.88
N ASN A 63 2.09 -3.16 -6.68
CA ASN A 63 3.24 -3.27 -5.79
C ASN A 63 2.92 -4.27 -4.67
N ALA A 64 3.96 -4.77 -4.01
CA ALA A 64 3.87 -5.52 -2.78
C ALA A 64 4.81 -4.88 -1.73
N GLY A 65 4.33 -4.79 -0.49
CA GLY A 65 5.04 -4.15 0.61
C GLY A 65 4.18 -4.08 1.86
N GLY A 66 3.56 -2.92 2.10
CA GLY A 66 2.80 -2.67 3.31
C GLY A 66 3.66 -2.08 4.43
N ASP A 67 3.14 -2.14 5.64
CA ASP A 67 3.60 -1.30 6.75
C ASP A 67 3.89 -2.09 8.01
N PHE A 68 4.61 -1.49 8.94
CA PHE A 68 4.68 -1.92 10.31
C PHE A 68 4.79 -0.73 11.26
N CYS A 69 4.18 -0.85 12.44
CA CYS A 69 4.30 0.16 13.49
C CYS A 69 4.91 -0.45 14.76
N LEU A 70 5.91 0.23 15.30
CA LEU A 70 6.59 -0.16 16.53
C LEU A 70 5.79 0.30 17.76
N PRO A 71 6.02 -0.34 18.92
CA PRO A 71 5.67 0.23 20.21
C PRO A 71 6.21 1.66 20.33
N GLY A 72 5.42 2.57 20.92
CA GLY A 72 5.81 3.98 21.04
C GLY A 72 5.28 4.88 19.94
N THR A 73 4.50 4.34 19.00
CA THR A 73 3.69 5.16 18.10
C THR A 73 2.57 5.82 18.90
N THR A 74 2.66 7.13 19.17
CA THR A 74 1.72 7.85 20.07
C THR A 74 0.65 8.67 19.37
N LEU A 75 0.86 9.02 18.09
CA LEU A 75 -0.02 9.91 17.34
C LEU A 75 -0.87 9.12 16.33
N TYR A 76 -2.08 9.59 16.11
CA TYR A 76 -2.89 9.18 14.96
C TYR A 76 -2.28 9.72 13.66
N GLU A 77 -2.28 8.93 12.59
CA GLU A 77 -2.03 9.47 11.24
C GLU A 77 -3.29 10.22 10.78
N PRO A 78 -3.19 11.44 10.23
CA PRO A 78 -4.34 12.13 9.63
C PRO A 78 -5.08 11.25 8.63
N LEU A 79 -6.41 11.40 8.56
CA LEU A 79 -7.20 10.67 7.58
C LEU A 79 -6.78 11.08 6.15
N HIS A 80 -6.47 10.09 5.32
CA HIS A 80 -6.04 10.30 3.94
C HIS A 80 -6.57 9.22 2.99
N THR A 81 -6.36 9.46 1.70
CA THR A 81 -6.59 8.54 0.58
C THR A 81 -5.23 8.23 -0.04
N ASP A 82 -5.01 6.99 -0.52
CA ASP A 82 -3.74 6.65 -1.18
C ASP A 82 -3.73 7.07 -2.66
N VAL A 83 -4.87 7.52 -3.19
CA VAL A 83 -5.01 7.94 -4.58
C VAL A 83 -5.84 9.23 -4.71
N GLY A 84 -5.63 9.95 -5.81
CA GLY A 84 -6.42 11.11 -6.18
C GLY A 84 -6.40 11.36 -7.68
N ASP A 85 -7.12 12.40 -8.10
CA ASP A 85 -7.05 12.91 -9.46
C ASP A 85 -5.63 13.38 -9.79
N ARG A 86 -5.30 13.31 -11.08
CA ARG A 86 -4.03 13.77 -11.60
C ARG A 86 -3.86 15.25 -11.33
N HIS A 87 -2.83 15.58 -10.58
CA HIS A 87 -2.42 16.97 -10.34
C HIS A 87 -0.92 17.11 -10.58
N ALA A 88 -0.53 18.27 -11.10
CA ALA A 88 0.87 18.63 -11.30
C ALA A 88 1.37 19.42 -10.09
N TYR A 89 2.59 19.14 -9.66
CA TYR A 89 3.26 19.85 -8.58
C TYR A 89 4.74 20.07 -8.92
N LYS A 90 5.37 21.05 -8.29
CA LYS A 90 6.81 21.28 -8.43
C LYS A 90 7.53 20.66 -7.22
N ALA A 91 8.55 19.87 -7.49
CA ALA A 91 9.50 19.37 -6.49
C ALA A 91 10.91 19.54 -7.04
N ASP A 92 11.79 20.22 -6.30
CA ASP A 92 13.17 20.52 -6.70
C ASP A 92 13.27 21.15 -8.10
N ASP A 93 12.40 22.14 -8.37
CA ASP A 93 12.23 22.82 -9.68
C ASP A 93 11.85 21.93 -10.87
N VAL A 94 11.55 20.65 -10.63
CA VAL A 94 11.04 19.71 -11.63
C VAL A 94 9.52 19.63 -11.52
N LEU A 95 8.83 19.76 -12.66
CA LEU A 95 7.39 19.52 -12.73
C LEU A 95 7.12 18.02 -12.67
N LYS A 96 6.47 17.58 -11.59
CA LYS A 96 6.02 16.20 -11.38
C LYS A 96 4.51 16.14 -11.46
N SER A 97 3.95 14.93 -11.62
CA SER A 97 2.52 14.71 -11.53
C SER A 97 2.21 13.47 -10.71
N HIS A 98 1.23 13.57 -9.82
CA HIS A 98 0.71 12.46 -9.03
C HIS A 98 -0.74 12.18 -9.45
N GLY A 99 -1.17 10.92 -9.42
CA GLY A 99 -2.46 10.48 -9.95
C GLY A 99 -2.47 10.36 -11.48
N SER A 100 -3.31 9.49 -12.02
CA SER A 100 -3.42 9.30 -13.48
C SER A 100 -4.72 9.79 -14.09
N PHE A 101 -5.82 9.79 -13.34
CA PHE A 101 -7.10 10.18 -13.89
C PHE A 101 -7.25 11.70 -14.01
N ARG A 102 -7.64 12.17 -15.18
CA ARG A 102 -7.97 13.58 -15.43
C ARG A 102 -9.14 13.64 -16.40
N ASP A 103 -10.23 14.30 -16.02
CA ASP A 103 -11.28 14.71 -16.96
C ASP A 103 -10.98 16.13 -17.46
N PRO A 104 -10.63 16.33 -18.74
CA PRO A 104 -10.38 17.66 -19.30
C PRO A 104 -11.60 18.59 -19.22
N ARG A 105 -12.81 18.04 -19.06
CA ARG A 105 -14.05 18.82 -18.94
C ARG A 105 -14.40 19.18 -17.49
N GLY A 106 -13.70 18.60 -16.51
CA GLY A 106 -13.96 18.81 -15.08
C GLY A 106 -15.35 18.37 -14.62
N LYS A 107 -15.97 17.39 -15.29
CA LYS A 107 -17.34 16.93 -14.98
C LYS A 107 -17.36 15.74 -14.02
N VAL A 108 -16.31 14.93 -14.04
CA VAL A 108 -16.16 13.74 -13.19
C VAL A 108 -14.75 13.66 -12.62
N THR A 109 -14.64 13.00 -11.48
CA THR A 109 -13.42 12.70 -10.75
C THR A 109 -13.17 11.19 -10.69
N LEU A 110 -12.00 10.78 -10.23
CA LEU A 110 -11.68 9.38 -9.96
C LEU A 110 -12.69 8.72 -8.99
N ARG A 111 -13.37 9.51 -8.15
CA ARG A 111 -14.37 9.03 -7.19
C ARG A 111 -15.70 8.65 -7.83
N ASP A 112 -15.98 9.17 -9.03
CA ASP A 112 -17.18 8.85 -9.81
C ASP A 112 -17.04 7.55 -10.62
N LEU A 113 -15.81 7.07 -10.77
CA LEU A 113 -15.50 5.88 -11.56
C LEU A 113 -15.66 4.58 -10.75
N PRO A 114 -15.66 3.42 -11.42
CA PRO A 114 -15.47 2.11 -10.77
C PRO A 114 -14.23 2.08 -9.87
N CYS A 115 -14.05 1.01 -9.09
CA CYS A 115 -12.88 0.89 -8.22
C CYS A 115 -11.58 0.92 -9.06
N PRO A 116 -10.66 1.87 -8.84
CA PRO A 116 -9.40 1.93 -9.61
C PRO A 116 -8.37 0.94 -9.08
N SER A 117 -8.41 0.67 -7.78
CA SER A 117 -7.37 -0.09 -7.10
C SER A 117 -7.83 -0.57 -5.73
N ILE A 118 -7.34 -1.76 -5.37
CA ILE A 118 -7.56 -2.39 -4.07
C ILE A 118 -6.22 -2.62 -3.37
N ALA A 119 -6.10 -2.18 -2.13
CA ALA A 119 -5.05 -2.61 -1.23
C ALA A 119 -5.54 -3.83 -0.42
N CYS A 120 -4.78 -4.91 -0.46
CA CYS A 120 -5.00 -6.10 0.35
C CYS A 120 -4.00 -6.09 1.51
N ASN A 121 -4.44 -5.71 2.69
CA ASN A 121 -3.61 -5.64 3.89
C ASN A 121 -3.79 -6.91 4.72
N PHE A 122 -2.73 -7.69 4.85
CA PHE A 122 -2.69 -8.96 5.58
C PHE A 122 -2.30 -8.74 7.03
N PHE A 123 -2.87 -9.52 7.93
CA PHE A 123 -2.62 -9.43 9.37
C PHE A 123 -1.93 -10.71 9.88
N PRO A 124 -0.59 -10.70 10.05
CA PRO A 124 0.13 -11.82 10.66
C PRO A 124 -0.21 -12.00 12.14
N ASP A 125 -0.67 -10.93 12.80
CA ASP A 125 -1.04 -10.88 14.22
C ASP A 125 -2.49 -10.42 14.40
N ASP A 126 -3.11 -10.83 15.51
CA ASP A 126 -4.42 -10.35 15.93
C ASP A 126 -4.43 -8.81 16.02
N GLN A 127 -5.42 -8.18 15.40
CA GLN A 127 -5.71 -6.76 15.56
C GLN A 127 -6.53 -6.57 16.84
N THR A 128 -6.02 -5.75 17.74
CA THR A 128 -6.64 -5.41 19.02
C THR A 128 -6.82 -3.91 19.08
N THR A 129 -7.58 -3.40 20.04
CA THR A 129 -7.74 -1.95 20.22
C THR A 129 -6.44 -1.26 20.65
N LEU A 130 -5.42 -2.02 21.10
CA LEU A 130 -4.20 -1.48 21.70
C LEU A 130 -2.97 -1.56 20.77
N ASN A 131 -2.96 -2.42 19.76
CA ASN A 131 -1.76 -2.62 18.94
C ASN A 131 -1.69 -1.71 17.69
N GLY A 132 -2.45 -0.63 17.70
CA GLY A 132 -2.48 0.35 16.62
C GLY A 132 -3.31 -0.06 15.41
N PRO A 133 -4.52 -0.64 15.56
CA PRO A 133 -5.33 -1.11 14.45
C PRO A 133 -5.58 0.01 13.43
N THR A 134 -5.67 -0.33 12.15
CA THR A 134 -5.86 0.67 11.08
C THR A 134 -7.27 1.26 11.17
N ARG A 135 -7.41 2.59 11.13
CA ARG A 135 -8.70 3.25 10.94
C ARG A 135 -9.14 3.14 9.50
N GLN A 136 -10.41 2.84 9.26
CA GLN A 136 -11.02 2.80 7.94
C GLN A 136 -12.42 3.41 8.03
N ILE A 137 -12.66 4.50 7.30
CA ILE A 137 -13.95 5.20 7.32
C ILE A 137 -14.81 4.69 6.17
N ARG A 138 -15.83 3.91 6.50
CA ARG A 138 -16.69 3.22 5.53
C ARG A 138 -17.49 4.22 4.69
N GLY A 139 -17.63 3.96 3.39
CA GLY A 139 -18.45 4.77 2.48
C GLY A 139 -17.78 6.03 1.94
N THR A 140 -16.57 6.37 2.41
CA THR A 140 -15.86 7.59 2.02
C THR A 140 -15.14 7.51 0.67
N GLN A 141 -15.09 6.34 0.02
CA GLN A 141 -14.45 6.17 -1.29
C GLN A 141 -15.06 7.07 -2.38
N LYS A 142 -16.32 7.46 -2.21
CA LYS A 142 -17.04 8.38 -3.11
C LYS A 142 -17.14 9.82 -2.59
N TRP A 143 -16.56 10.14 -1.44
CA TRP A 143 -16.68 11.47 -0.86
C TRP A 143 -15.68 12.42 -1.51
N CYS A 144 -16.19 13.43 -2.21
CA CYS A 144 -15.36 14.44 -2.89
C CYS A 144 -14.88 15.58 -1.98
N MET A 145 -15.35 15.59 -0.72
CA MET A 145 -14.88 16.54 0.29
C MET A 145 -13.48 16.16 0.81
N ARG A 146 -12.80 17.12 1.44
CA ARG A 146 -11.55 16.86 2.16
C ARG A 146 -11.84 16.06 3.43
N SER A 147 -10.93 15.16 3.81
CA SER A 147 -10.96 14.54 5.14
C SER A 147 -10.81 15.61 6.23
N PRO A 148 -11.46 15.43 7.40
CA PRO A 148 -11.26 16.33 8.53
C PRO A 148 -9.79 16.29 8.99
N SER A 149 -9.31 17.40 9.55
CA SER A 149 -8.06 17.40 10.31
C SER A 149 -8.18 16.55 11.57
N LEU A 150 -7.06 16.25 12.24
CA LEU A 150 -7.09 15.51 13.51
C LEU A 150 -7.90 16.22 14.60
N GLU A 151 -7.93 17.56 14.59
CA GLU A 151 -8.68 18.37 15.54
C GLU A 151 -10.19 18.35 15.26
N GLU A 152 -10.56 18.26 13.99
CA GLU A 152 -11.96 18.27 13.52
C GLU A 152 -12.55 16.85 13.42
N GLU A 153 -11.73 15.81 13.52
CA GLU A 153 -12.14 14.43 13.31
C GLU A 153 -13.10 13.98 14.43
N PRO A 154 -14.36 13.64 14.12
CA PRO A 154 -15.31 13.22 15.13
C PRO A 154 -14.91 11.86 15.71
N SER A 155 -15.26 11.63 16.98
CA SER A 155 -14.88 10.42 17.73
C SER A 155 -15.27 9.12 17.03
N TRP A 156 -16.41 9.08 16.34
CA TRP A 156 -16.83 7.89 15.60
C TRP A 156 -15.86 7.52 14.47
N MET A 157 -15.17 8.49 13.84
CA MET A 157 -14.13 8.22 12.84
C MET A 157 -12.84 7.73 13.53
N GLN A 158 -12.47 8.34 14.66
CA GLN A 158 -11.30 7.95 15.44
C GLN A 158 -11.36 6.49 15.89
N TYR A 159 -12.56 6.03 16.27
CA TYR A 159 -12.80 4.65 16.71
C TYR A 159 -13.17 3.68 15.58
N SER A 160 -13.35 4.15 14.34
CA SER A 160 -13.66 3.30 13.18
C SER A 160 -12.44 2.52 12.71
N THR A 161 -12.09 1.48 13.47
CA THR A 161 -10.88 0.67 13.29
C THR A 161 -11.19 -0.73 12.75
N ALA A 162 -10.25 -1.31 12.00
CA ALA A 162 -10.26 -2.71 11.60
C ALA A 162 -9.90 -3.61 12.80
N CYS A 163 -10.79 -3.67 13.78
CA CYS A 163 -10.60 -4.41 15.03
C CYS A 163 -11.96 -4.79 15.65
N PRO A 164 -12.09 -5.99 16.25
CA PRO A 164 -11.08 -7.05 16.30
C PRO A 164 -10.96 -7.79 14.95
N VAL A 165 -9.75 -8.21 14.60
CA VAL A 165 -9.46 -9.03 13.42
C VAL A 165 -8.42 -10.08 13.80
N LYS A 166 -8.57 -11.33 13.37
CA LYS A 166 -7.65 -12.41 13.74
C LYS A 166 -6.44 -12.49 12.82
N ALA A 167 -5.32 -12.98 13.35
CA ALA A 167 -4.16 -13.37 12.56
C ALA A 167 -4.58 -14.29 11.39
N GLY A 168 -3.98 -14.10 10.22
CA GLY A 168 -4.34 -14.77 8.97
C GLY A 168 -5.48 -14.09 8.19
N SER A 169 -6.09 -13.03 8.73
CA SER A 169 -7.11 -12.26 8.01
C SER A 169 -6.49 -11.28 7.01
N VAL A 170 -7.30 -10.84 6.05
CA VAL A 170 -6.99 -9.76 5.10
C VAL A 170 -8.11 -8.72 5.13
N ILE A 171 -7.76 -7.43 5.09
CA ILE A 171 -8.70 -6.36 4.77
C ILE A 171 -8.47 -5.90 3.34
N LEU A 172 -9.54 -5.90 2.55
CA LEU A 172 -9.55 -5.35 1.20
C LEU A 172 -10.05 -3.91 1.27
N ARG A 173 -9.26 -2.97 0.77
CA ARG A 173 -9.57 -1.54 0.85
C ARG A 173 -9.59 -0.94 -0.55
N ASP A 174 -10.70 -0.31 -0.91
CA ASP A 174 -10.69 0.69 -1.98
C ASP A 174 -9.80 1.84 -1.52
N ILE A 175 -8.72 2.08 -2.26
CA ILE A 175 -7.68 3.00 -1.83
C ILE A 175 -8.12 4.48 -1.82
N ARG A 176 -9.33 4.77 -2.33
CA ARG A 176 -10.00 6.09 -2.23
C ARG A 176 -10.63 6.35 -0.87
N ALA A 177 -10.91 5.29 -0.11
CA ALA A 177 -11.57 5.39 1.19
C ALA A 177 -10.61 5.95 2.24
N TRP A 178 -11.10 6.89 3.04
CA TRP A 178 -10.32 7.51 4.09
C TRP A 178 -9.90 6.50 5.14
N HIS A 179 -8.64 6.59 5.51
CA HIS A 179 -8.02 5.71 6.50
C HIS A 179 -6.86 6.41 7.19
N GLY A 180 -6.33 5.79 8.23
CA GLY A 180 -5.10 6.23 8.90
C GLY A 180 -4.74 5.30 10.05
N GLY A 181 -3.46 5.22 10.41
CA GLY A 181 -3.00 4.46 11.55
C GLY A 181 -3.42 5.06 12.89
N THR A 182 -3.65 4.20 13.88
CA THR A 182 -3.83 4.59 15.29
C THR A 182 -2.53 4.38 16.08
N PRO A 183 -2.43 4.92 17.30
CA PRO A 183 -1.30 4.68 18.21
C PRO A 183 -1.11 3.18 18.53
N ASN A 184 0.13 2.71 18.54
CA ASN A 184 0.47 1.36 19.01
C ASN A 184 0.88 1.44 20.49
N LEU A 185 -0.09 1.18 21.36
CA LEU A 185 0.04 1.17 22.81
C LEU A 185 0.48 -0.19 23.36
N SER A 186 0.67 -1.19 22.49
CA SER A 186 1.17 -2.51 22.86
C SER A 186 2.71 -2.51 23.00
N ASN A 187 3.25 -3.61 23.50
CA ASN A 187 4.69 -3.85 23.58
C ASN A 187 5.25 -4.63 22.38
N LYS A 188 4.47 -4.82 21.31
CA LYS A 188 4.87 -5.56 20.11
C LYS A 188 4.82 -4.69 18.86
N CYS A 189 5.72 -4.98 17.93
CA CYS A 189 5.59 -4.48 16.57
C CYS A 189 4.33 -5.09 15.94
N ARG A 190 3.57 -4.27 15.21
CA ARG A 190 2.45 -4.75 14.39
C ARG A 190 2.80 -4.59 12.93
N ALA A 191 2.97 -5.71 12.22
CA ALA A 191 3.17 -5.73 10.78
C ALA A 191 1.83 -5.83 10.04
N ILE A 192 1.77 -5.24 8.86
CA ILE A 192 0.67 -5.28 7.91
C ILE A 192 1.26 -5.41 6.50
N PRO A 193 1.76 -6.59 6.09
CA PRO A 193 2.13 -6.82 4.71
C PRO A 193 0.97 -6.49 3.78
N ALA A 194 1.26 -5.96 2.61
CA ALA A 194 0.23 -5.56 1.67
C ALA A 194 0.58 -5.90 0.22
N VAL A 195 -0.44 -6.20 -0.58
CA VAL A 195 -0.36 -6.25 -2.04
C VAL A 195 -1.41 -5.30 -2.60
N TYR A 196 -1.03 -4.53 -3.61
CA TYR A 196 -1.89 -3.54 -4.23
C TYR A 196 -2.21 -3.99 -5.65
N PHE A 197 -3.48 -3.90 -6.05
CA PHE A 197 -3.94 -4.32 -7.36
C PHE A 197 -4.68 -3.20 -8.08
N TRP A 198 -4.38 -3.01 -9.35
CA TRP A 198 -5.09 -2.10 -10.24
C TRP A 198 -6.16 -2.79 -11.05
N ALA A 199 -7.29 -2.12 -11.19
CA ALA A 199 -8.29 -2.48 -12.17
C ALA A 199 -7.70 -2.39 -13.59
N PRO A 200 -8.18 -3.21 -14.56
CA PRO A 200 -7.64 -3.24 -15.91
C PRO A 200 -7.62 -1.87 -16.63
N TRP A 201 -8.59 -1.01 -16.30
CA TRP A 201 -8.76 0.31 -16.90
C TRP A 201 -7.89 1.39 -16.24
N TYR A 202 -7.31 1.13 -15.07
CA TYR A 202 -6.56 2.11 -14.28
C TYR A 202 -5.06 1.81 -14.33
N ARG A 203 -4.26 2.84 -14.61
CA ARG A 203 -2.80 2.78 -14.52
C ARG A 203 -2.30 4.11 -14.01
N GLU A 204 -1.47 4.09 -12.99
CA GLU A 204 -0.65 5.24 -12.61
C GLU A 204 0.70 5.18 -13.32
N ASN A 205 1.40 6.32 -13.41
CA ASN A 205 2.64 6.41 -14.16
C ASN A 205 3.77 5.67 -13.43
N LEU A 206 3.83 4.34 -13.59
CA LEU A 206 4.91 3.46 -13.08
C LEU A 206 6.28 3.78 -13.67
N GLY A 207 6.34 4.60 -14.72
CA GLY A 207 7.58 4.91 -15.45
C GLY A 207 8.67 5.53 -14.58
N GLU A 208 8.36 6.01 -13.37
CA GLU A 208 9.34 6.57 -12.44
C GLU A 208 9.97 5.52 -11.50
N THR A 209 9.37 4.34 -11.30
CA THR A 209 9.86 3.35 -10.32
C THR A 209 10.63 2.17 -10.92
N GLY A 210 10.64 2.03 -12.25
CA GLY A 210 11.32 0.91 -12.92
C GLY A 210 10.74 -0.46 -12.56
N PRO A 211 11.38 -1.56 -12.98
CA PRO A 211 10.99 -2.90 -12.52
C PRO A 211 11.30 -3.05 -11.02
N ALA A 212 10.47 -3.82 -10.34
CA ALA A 212 10.52 -4.02 -8.89
C ALA A 212 10.63 -5.49 -8.47
N MET A 213 10.66 -6.41 -9.44
CA MET A 213 10.71 -7.86 -9.23
C MET A 213 11.85 -8.50 -10.05
N PRO A 214 12.82 -9.15 -9.38
CA PRO A 214 13.86 -9.92 -10.05
C PRO A 214 13.29 -11.02 -10.96
N ARG A 215 13.94 -11.24 -12.10
CA ARG A 215 13.43 -12.17 -13.11
C ARG A 215 13.49 -13.63 -12.66
N ASP A 216 14.52 -14.01 -11.92
CA ASP A 216 14.67 -15.34 -11.32
C ASP A 216 13.50 -15.64 -10.36
N VAL A 217 13.12 -14.69 -9.51
CA VAL A 217 11.94 -14.82 -8.63
C VAL A 217 10.65 -14.97 -9.45
N TYR A 218 10.51 -14.22 -10.54
CA TYR A 218 9.33 -14.26 -11.42
C TYR A 218 9.22 -15.57 -12.21
N GLU A 219 10.34 -16.15 -12.62
CA GLU A 219 10.38 -17.36 -13.44
C GLU A 219 10.36 -18.65 -12.62
N ASP A 220 10.67 -18.58 -11.32
CA ASP A 220 10.61 -19.73 -10.42
C ASP A 220 9.14 -20.17 -10.15
N PRO A 221 8.73 -21.36 -10.63
CA PRO A 221 7.36 -21.84 -10.48
C PRO A 221 6.99 -22.23 -9.03
N GLU A 222 7.96 -22.44 -8.15
CA GLU A 222 7.70 -22.69 -6.72
C GLU A 222 7.39 -21.39 -5.95
N ILE A 223 7.77 -20.24 -6.52
CA ILE A 223 7.54 -18.92 -5.93
C ILE A 223 6.36 -18.22 -6.62
N THR A 224 6.31 -18.26 -7.95
CA THR A 224 5.39 -17.47 -8.76
C THR A 224 4.52 -18.38 -9.63
N SER A 225 3.25 -18.53 -9.26
CA SER A 225 2.26 -19.26 -10.05
C SER A 225 2.06 -18.64 -11.44
N ASP A 226 1.48 -19.41 -12.37
CA ASP A 226 1.13 -18.93 -13.71
C ASP A 226 0.24 -17.68 -13.68
N TYR A 227 -0.73 -17.66 -12.75
CA TYR A 227 -1.61 -16.52 -12.61
C TYR A 227 -0.92 -15.33 -11.93
N ALA A 228 -0.06 -15.55 -10.93
CA ALA A 228 0.77 -14.49 -10.35
C ALA A 228 1.70 -13.87 -11.40
N ARG A 229 2.30 -14.67 -12.29
CA ARG A 229 3.12 -14.17 -13.41
C ARG A 229 2.32 -13.24 -14.31
N HIS A 230 1.09 -13.61 -14.64
CA HIS A 230 0.18 -12.72 -15.39
C HIS A 230 -0.05 -11.39 -14.65
N LEU A 231 -0.30 -11.40 -13.35
CA LEU A 231 -0.53 -10.19 -12.56
C LEU A 231 0.74 -9.31 -12.41
N LEU A 232 1.93 -9.92 -12.41
CA LEU A 232 3.23 -9.26 -12.14
C LEU A 232 3.98 -8.82 -13.40
N ARG A 233 3.46 -9.10 -14.59
CA ARG A 233 4.13 -8.89 -15.89
C ARG A 233 4.67 -7.47 -16.17
N TYR A 234 4.20 -6.46 -15.45
CA TYR A 234 4.67 -5.07 -15.58
C TYR A 234 5.72 -4.67 -14.54
N LEU A 235 6.01 -5.53 -13.56
CA LEU A 235 6.95 -5.26 -12.48
C LEU A 235 8.25 -6.08 -12.60
N VAL A 236 8.27 -7.08 -13.48
CA VAL A 236 9.46 -7.94 -13.69
C VAL A 236 10.56 -7.22 -14.48
N ALA A 237 11.81 -7.39 -14.05
CA ALA A 237 12.99 -6.95 -14.80
C ALA A 237 13.04 -7.59 -16.20
N LYS A 238 13.53 -6.86 -17.19
CA LYS A 238 13.78 -7.42 -18.53
C LYS A 238 14.88 -8.50 -18.48
N PRO A 239 14.97 -9.38 -19.50
CA PRO A 239 16.10 -10.31 -19.60
C PRO A 239 17.43 -9.57 -19.55
N GLY A 240 18.32 -9.97 -18.63
CA GLY A 240 19.63 -9.35 -18.42
C GLY A 240 19.62 -8.06 -17.57
N GLU A 241 18.46 -7.56 -17.16
CA GLU A 241 18.35 -6.39 -16.27
C GLU A 241 18.48 -6.83 -14.80
N HIS A 242 19.36 -6.16 -14.06
CA HIS A 242 19.57 -6.40 -12.63
C HIS A 242 18.77 -5.39 -11.80
N ILE A 243 18.06 -5.88 -10.78
CA ILE A 243 17.38 -5.03 -9.79
C ILE A 243 18.22 -4.98 -8.53
N ASP A 244 18.59 -3.77 -8.12
CA ASP A 244 19.21 -3.55 -6.82
C ASP A 244 18.20 -3.79 -5.70
N CYS A 245 18.31 -4.96 -5.06
CA CYS A 245 17.47 -5.37 -3.93
C CYS A 245 18.05 -4.96 -2.56
N SER A 246 19.06 -4.09 -2.54
CA SER A 246 19.61 -3.58 -1.28
C SER A 246 18.66 -2.60 -0.60
N MET A 247 18.77 -2.52 0.73
CA MET A 247 18.09 -1.48 1.49
C MET A 247 18.74 -0.12 1.21
N ARG A 248 17.93 0.94 1.22
CA ARG A 248 18.43 2.31 1.19
C ARG A 248 19.23 2.61 2.46
N SER A 249 20.29 3.40 2.32
CA SER A 249 21.14 3.84 3.44
C SER A 249 20.45 4.86 4.35
N ASP A 250 19.45 5.57 3.81
CA ASP A 250 18.57 6.48 4.52
C ASP A 250 17.14 6.26 4.00
N PHE A 251 16.17 6.35 4.90
CA PHE A 251 14.76 6.24 4.55
C PHE A 251 14.08 7.58 4.25
N GLY A 252 14.86 8.67 4.31
CA GLY A 252 14.39 10.04 4.13
C GLY A 252 13.81 10.61 5.42
N SER A 253 13.82 11.94 5.52
CA SER A 253 13.05 12.68 6.52
C SER A 253 11.67 13.00 5.96
N PHE A 254 10.61 12.60 6.69
CA PHE A 254 9.27 13.14 6.52
C PHE A 254 9.16 14.51 7.20
#